data_AF-A0A150VB83-F1
#
_entry.id   AF-A0A150VB83-F1
#
_cell.length_a   1.000
_cell.length_b   1.000
_cell.length_c   1.000
_cell.angle_alpha   90.00
_cell.angle_beta   90.00
_cell.angle_gamma   90.00
#
_symmetry.space_group_name_H-M   'P 1'
#
loop_
_entity.id
_entity.type
_entity.pdbx_description
1 polymer ?
#
loop_
_entity_poly.entity_id
_entity_poly.type
_entity_poly.pdbx_seq_one_letter_code
_entity_poly.pdbx_strand_id
1 'polypeptide(L)'
;MAAPPVPPTPAVSTTAPNPPTASSKPPTPPYPSNPDGGSIEQQRAALLLDINISLLQEVNALQAAGKGGATSPQQAAQLIAQGQSGDLAAPEYVDVLRRVQANIAYLAPRASGDVSKMVKGPAHMTPPAHMPQLQPKYDRLRELFPGWLGYDLRQQQQLQQQGSQSGASPRPNGMNAPGAAPTQG
;
A
#
# COMPACT_ATOMS: atom_id res chain seq x y z
N MET A 1 42.31 -25.44 -58.90
CA MET A 1 42.39 -26.80 -58.34
C MET A 1 41.24 -26.91 -57.33
N ALA A 2 40.28 -27.82 -57.34
CA ALA A 2 40.01 -29.04 -58.10
C ALA A 2 38.47 -29.27 -58.14
N ALA A 3 38.05 -30.35 -58.81
CA ALA A 3 36.75 -30.61 -59.45
C ALA A 3 35.64 -31.21 -58.51
N PRO A 4 34.39 -31.42 -59.03
CA PRO A 4 33.18 -31.88 -58.32
C PRO A 4 33.03 -33.42 -58.27
N PRO A 5 31.99 -33.97 -57.59
CA PRO A 5 31.10 -34.95 -58.28
C PRO A 5 29.59 -34.93 -57.87
N VAL A 6 28.80 -35.61 -58.69
CA VAL A 6 27.31 -35.76 -58.80
C VAL A 6 26.82 -37.16 -58.28
N PRO A 7 25.62 -37.70 -58.65
CA PRO A 7 24.26 -37.72 -58.03
C PRO A 7 23.87 -39.17 -57.49
N PRO A 8 22.61 -39.59 -57.16
CA PRO A 8 21.48 -39.80 -58.10
C PRO A 8 20.05 -39.49 -57.55
N THR A 9 19.08 -39.42 -58.48
CA THR A 9 17.61 -39.45 -58.28
C THR A 9 17.11 -40.87 -57.93
N PRO A 10 15.93 -41.02 -57.30
CA PRO A 10 14.74 -41.40 -58.09
C PRO A 10 13.42 -40.74 -57.64
N ALA A 11 12.46 -40.79 -58.57
CA ALA A 11 11.08 -40.31 -58.50
C ALA A 11 10.22 -40.99 -57.42
N VAL A 12 9.14 -40.32 -56.98
CA VAL A 12 7.74 -40.85 -56.92
C VAL A 12 6.78 -39.87 -56.21
N SER A 13 5.77 -39.47 -56.97
CA SER A 13 4.35 -39.24 -56.61
C SER A 13 3.92 -38.15 -55.61
N THR A 14 3.41 -37.07 -56.21
CA THR A 14 2.12 -36.40 -55.97
C THR A 14 1.21 -36.95 -54.85
N THR A 15 0.87 -36.12 -53.86
CA THR A 15 -0.49 -35.97 -53.29
C THR A 15 -0.58 -34.73 -52.38
N ALA A 16 -1.48 -33.81 -52.76
CA ALA A 16 -2.26 -32.81 -52.00
C ALA A 16 -1.63 -31.90 -50.89
N PRO A 17 -2.03 -30.62 -50.80
CA PRO A 17 -1.40 -29.60 -49.97
C PRO A 17 -1.95 -29.52 -48.54
N ASN A 18 -1.06 -29.62 -47.55
CA ASN A 18 -1.25 -29.07 -46.19
C ASN A 18 -0.01 -28.23 -45.85
N PRO A 19 -0.11 -26.94 -45.49
CA PRO A 19 1.00 -26.23 -44.86
C PRO A 19 0.89 -26.28 -43.33
N PRO A 20 1.84 -26.94 -42.64
CA PRO A 20 2.19 -26.54 -41.28
C PRO A 20 3.57 -25.86 -41.24
N THR A 21 3.59 -24.77 -40.45
CA THR A 21 4.72 -24.29 -39.63
C THR A 21 5.96 -23.74 -40.32
N ALA A 22 5.93 -22.42 -40.58
CA ALA A 22 7.14 -21.60 -40.51
C ALA A 22 7.48 -21.32 -39.03
N SER A 23 8.65 -21.79 -38.61
CA SER A 23 9.31 -21.43 -37.36
C SER A 23 9.49 -19.92 -37.27
N SER A 24 8.63 -19.27 -36.49
CA SER A 24 8.83 -17.89 -36.05
C SER A 24 9.00 -17.92 -34.54
N LYS A 25 10.13 -17.35 -34.06
CA LYS A 25 10.39 -17.08 -32.65
C LYS A 25 9.11 -16.59 -31.95
N PRO A 26 8.78 -17.07 -30.74
CA PRO A 26 7.66 -16.53 -30.01
C PRO A 26 7.92 -15.04 -29.74
N PRO A 27 7.07 -14.12 -30.21
CA PRO A 27 7.05 -12.78 -29.65
C PRO A 27 6.64 -12.91 -28.18
N THR A 28 7.45 -12.34 -27.30
CA THR A 28 7.04 -12.10 -25.91
C THR A 28 5.69 -11.37 -25.93
N PRO A 29 4.69 -11.81 -25.16
CA PRO A 29 3.40 -11.15 -25.15
C PRO A 29 3.60 -9.69 -24.72
N PRO A 30 3.03 -8.70 -25.43
CA PRO A 30 2.85 -7.39 -24.82
C PRO A 30 2.02 -7.61 -23.55
N TYR A 31 2.50 -7.09 -22.42
CA TYR A 31 1.70 -7.01 -21.21
C TYR A 31 0.32 -6.45 -21.57
N PRO A 32 -0.78 -7.00 -21.04
CA PRO A 32 -2.08 -6.39 -21.23
C PRO A 32 -2.04 -5.01 -20.56
N SER A 33 -1.92 -3.97 -21.38
CA SER A 33 -2.18 -2.60 -20.98
C SER A 33 -3.68 -2.54 -20.69
N ASN A 34 -4.11 -2.90 -19.49
CA ASN A 34 -5.51 -2.78 -19.10
C ASN A 34 -5.93 -1.30 -19.25
N PRO A 35 -6.83 -0.94 -20.18
CA PRO A 35 -7.26 0.45 -20.35
C PRO A 35 -8.00 0.98 -19.10
N ASP A 36 -8.49 0.09 -18.24
CA ASP A 36 -9.23 0.41 -17.02
C ASP A 36 -8.32 0.91 -15.87
N GLY A 37 -7.08 0.41 -15.80
CA GLY A 37 -6.15 0.74 -14.72
C GLY A 37 -5.70 2.20 -14.74
N GLY A 38 -5.54 2.78 -15.93
CA GLY A 38 -5.20 4.19 -16.09
C GLY A 38 -6.32 5.13 -15.64
N SER A 39 -7.57 4.80 -15.96
CA SER A 39 -8.73 5.61 -15.56
C SER A 39 -8.98 5.59 -14.05
N ILE A 40 -8.84 4.42 -13.40
CA ILE A 40 -8.95 4.31 -11.94
C ILE A 40 -7.80 5.09 -11.27
N GLU A 41 -6.58 4.95 -11.78
CA GLU A 41 -5.44 5.66 -11.20
C GLU A 41 -5.57 7.18 -11.34
N GLN A 42 -6.14 7.64 -12.46
CA GLN A 42 -6.48 9.05 -12.65
C GLN A 42 -7.56 9.52 -11.67
N GLN A 43 -8.58 8.71 -11.40
CA GLN A 43 -9.61 9.01 -10.40
C GLN A 43 -9.02 9.07 -8.98
N ARG A 44 -8.13 8.13 -8.63
CA ARG A 44 -7.42 8.13 -7.34
C ARG A 44 -6.59 9.39 -7.18
N ALA A 45 -5.82 9.74 -8.20
CA ALA A 45 -4.99 10.94 -8.18
C ALA A 45 -5.84 12.21 -8.04
N ALA A 46 -6.91 12.33 -8.84
CA ALA A 46 -7.83 13.47 -8.78
C ALA A 46 -8.48 13.62 -7.40
N LEU A 47 -8.98 12.53 -6.81
CA LEU A 47 -9.61 12.56 -5.50
C LEU A 47 -8.61 12.91 -4.38
N LEU A 48 -7.39 12.37 -4.43
CA LEU A 48 -6.34 12.70 -3.45
C LEU A 48 -5.93 14.17 -3.52
N LEU A 49 -5.86 14.74 -4.72
CA LEU A 49 -5.59 16.17 -4.91
C LEU A 49 -6.74 17.04 -4.37
N ASP A 50 -8.00 16.66 -4.63
CA ASP A 50 -9.17 17.36 -4.09
C ASP A 50 -9.23 17.31 -2.55
N ILE A 51 -8.88 16.17 -1.94
CA ILE A 51 -8.72 16.06 -0.49
C ILE A 51 -7.58 16.98 -0.01
N ASN A 52 -6.43 16.97 -0.69
CA ASN A 52 -5.29 17.82 -0.33
C ASN A 52 -5.63 19.31 -0.37
N ILE A 53 -6.46 19.77 -1.31
CA ILE A 53 -6.92 21.18 -1.34
C ILE A 53 -7.63 21.54 -0.03
N SER A 54 -8.58 20.70 0.40
CA SER A 54 -9.31 20.93 1.65
C SER A 54 -8.40 20.86 2.88
N LEU A 55 -7.46 19.91 2.91
CA LEU A 55 -6.50 19.78 4.01
C LEU A 55 -5.54 20.99 4.07
N LEU A 56 -5.02 21.46 2.94
CA LEU A 56 -4.09 22.60 2.90
C LEU A 56 -4.77 23.91 3.30
N GLN A 57 -6.05 24.08 2.98
CA GLN A 57 -6.86 25.19 3.50
C GLN A 57 -6.93 25.14 5.04
N GLU A 58 -7.13 23.96 5.61
CA GLU A 58 -7.14 23.78 7.07
C GLU A 58 -5.77 24.01 7.70
N VAL A 59 -4.68 23.54 7.07
CA VAL A 59 -3.29 23.86 7.51
C VAL A 59 -3.11 25.36 7.63
N ASN A 60 -3.56 26.13 6.63
CA ASN A 60 -3.46 27.58 6.66
C ASN A 60 -4.31 28.19 7.78
N ALA A 61 -5.55 27.73 7.96
CA ALA A 61 -6.43 28.20 9.02
C ALA A 61 -5.84 27.94 10.42
N LEU A 62 -5.27 26.74 10.64
CA LEU A 62 -4.64 26.36 11.90
C LEU A 62 -3.35 27.16 12.15
N GLN A 63 -2.55 27.43 11.12
CA GLN A 63 -1.39 28.32 11.25
C GLN A 63 -1.80 29.75 11.60
N ALA A 64 -2.83 30.29 10.95
CA ALA A 64 -3.37 31.62 11.24
C ALA A 64 -3.91 31.71 12.68
N ALA A 65 -4.45 30.61 13.20
CA ALA A 65 -4.89 30.49 14.59
C ALA A 65 -3.75 30.28 15.60
N GLY A 66 -2.49 30.27 15.17
CA GLY A 66 -1.32 30.04 16.03
C GLY A 66 -1.13 28.60 16.49
N LYS A 67 -1.79 27.63 15.84
CA LYS A 67 -1.74 26.20 16.15
C LYS A 67 -0.68 25.43 15.34
N GLY A 68 0.04 26.12 14.46
CA GLY A 68 1.18 25.59 13.74
C GLY A 68 2.43 25.52 14.61
N GLY A 69 3.46 24.85 14.12
CA GLY A 69 4.73 24.70 14.87
C GLY A 69 5.46 23.42 14.50
N ALA A 70 6.36 23.01 15.38
CA ALA A 70 7.08 21.74 15.28
C ALA A 70 6.13 20.55 15.44
N THR A 71 6.16 19.63 14.49
CA THR A 71 5.34 18.41 14.47
C THR A 71 5.91 17.27 15.32
N SER A 72 7.13 17.43 15.82
CA SER A 72 7.78 16.49 16.74
C SER A 72 8.75 17.22 17.67
N PRO A 73 9.05 16.66 18.86
CA PRO A 73 10.05 17.23 19.77
C PRO A 73 11.44 17.32 19.15
N GLN A 74 11.77 16.40 18.24
CA GLN A 74 13.03 16.42 17.51
C GLN A 74 13.09 17.60 16.55
N GLN A 75 11.98 17.88 15.85
CA GLN A 75 11.88 19.07 14.99
C GLN A 75 11.90 20.35 15.83
N ALA A 76 11.24 20.37 16.99
CA ALA A 76 11.28 21.51 17.91
C ALA A 76 12.70 21.84 18.35
N ALA A 77 13.47 20.83 18.77
CA ALA A 77 14.87 20.99 19.15
C ALA A 77 15.75 21.49 17.99
N GLN A 78 15.48 21.05 16.75
CA GLN A 78 16.18 21.54 15.56
C GLN A 78 15.84 23.01 15.25
N LEU A 79 14.58 23.41 15.39
CA LEU A 79 14.17 24.81 15.21
C LEU A 79 14.83 25.71 16.26
N ILE A 80 14.86 25.27 17.52
CA ILE A 80 15.55 25.99 18.62
C ILE A 80 17.05 26.11 18.32
N ALA A 81 17.68 25.04 17.85
CA ALA A 81 19.10 25.06 17.46
C ALA A 81 19.37 26.01 16.27
N GLN A 82 18.37 26.29 15.43
CA GLN A 82 18.43 27.26 14.34
C GLN A 82 17.98 28.68 14.75
N GLY A 83 17.73 28.92 16.04
CA GLY A 83 17.27 30.21 16.55
C GLY A 83 15.81 30.53 16.21
N GLN A 84 15.01 29.53 15.82
CA GLN A 84 13.58 29.63 15.55
C GLN A 84 12.74 29.16 16.75
N SER A 85 11.46 29.50 16.74
CA SER A 85 10.50 29.04 17.75
C SER A 85 10.33 27.53 17.69
N GLY A 86 10.62 26.83 18.79
CA GLY A 86 10.41 25.39 18.94
C GLY A 86 9.05 25.01 19.49
N ASP A 87 8.03 25.85 19.28
CA ASP A 87 6.69 25.57 19.80
C ASP A 87 6.10 24.32 19.13
N LEU A 88 5.47 23.46 19.91
CA LEU A 88 4.88 22.23 19.41
C LEU A 88 3.54 22.55 18.76
N ALA A 89 3.34 22.05 17.55
CA ALA A 89 2.08 22.22 16.87
C ALA A 89 0.93 21.51 17.60
N ALA A 90 -0.27 22.07 17.45
CA ALA A 90 -1.49 21.46 17.98
C ALA A 90 -1.74 20.08 17.32
N PRO A 91 -2.36 19.13 18.04
CA PRO A 91 -2.60 17.78 17.52
C PRO A 91 -3.40 17.80 16.21
N GLU A 92 -4.39 18.67 16.07
CA GLU A 92 -5.18 18.84 14.84
C GLU A 92 -4.31 19.23 13.64
N TYR A 93 -3.33 20.12 13.83
CA TYR A 93 -2.42 20.56 12.77
C TYR A 93 -1.51 19.42 12.31
N VAL A 94 -0.95 18.68 13.27
CA VAL A 94 -0.13 17.50 12.99
C VAL A 94 -0.94 16.45 12.22
N ASP A 95 -2.20 16.25 12.60
CA ASP A 95 -3.09 15.28 11.98
C ASP A 95 -3.44 15.61 10.53
N VAL A 96 -3.66 16.88 10.22
CA VAL A 96 -3.90 17.37 8.86
C VAL A 96 -2.64 17.23 8.02
N LEU A 97 -1.49 17.70 8.53
CA LEU A 97 -0.21 17.61 7.81
C LEU A 97 0.17 16.17 7.49
N ARG A 98 -0.04 15.24 8.43
CA ARG A 98 0.29 13.83 8.23
C ARG A 98 -0.49 13.21 7.07
N ARG A 99 -1.76 13.58 6.92
CA ARG A 99 -2.61 13.14 5.80
C ARG A 99 -2.17 13.75 4.47
N VAL A 100 -1.81 15.04 4.45
CA VAL A 100 -1.22 15.69 3.27
C VAL A 100 0.06 14.97 2.84
N GLN A 101 0.98 14.75 3.78
CA GLN A 101 2.25 14.05 3.52
C GLN A 101 2.02 12.63 3.02
N ALA A 102 1.07 11.89 3.60
CA ALA A 102 0.71 10.54 3.17
C ALA A 102 0.17 10.49 1.74
N ASN A 103 -0.68 11.46 1.37
CA ASN A 103 -1.23 11.55 0.03
C ASN A 103 -0.13 11.88 -0.99
N ILE A 104 0.76 12.84 -0.66
CA ILE A 104 1.90 13.20 -1.51
C ILE A 104 2.87 12.02 -1.65
N ALA A 105 3.15 11.29 -0.58
CA ALA A 105 4.02 10.11 -0.62
C ALA A 105 3.46 9.00 -1.55
N TYR A 106 2.14 8.88 -1.67
CA TYR A 106 1.51 8.00 -2.64
C TYR A 106 1.63 8.54 -4.08
N LEU A 107 1.40 9.84 -4.29
CA LEU A 107 1.36 10.46 -5.63
C LEU A 107 2.74 10.71 -6.24
N ALA A 108 3.73 11.12 -5.44
CA ALA A 108 5.02 11.58 -5.94
C ALA A 108 5.79 10.49 -6.73
N PRO A 109 5.91 9.23 -6.26
CA PRO A 109 6.57 8.18 -7.03
C PRO A 109 5.86 7.87 -8.36
N ARG A 110 4.54 8.07 -8.43
CA ARG A 110 3.73 7.87 -9.65
C ARG A 110 3.93 8.98 -10.66
N ALA A 111 4.07 10.21 -10.19
CA ALA A 111 4.39 11.36 -11.03
C ALA A 111 5.83 11.26 -11.59
N SER A 112 6.77 10.75 -10.80
CA SER A 112 8.18 10.62 -11.20
C SER A 112 8.53 9.31 -11.92
N GLY A 113 7.62 8.31 -11.93
CA GLY A 113 7.89 6.97 -12.47
C GLY A 113 8.84 6.12 -11.62
N ASP A 114 9.10 6.51 -10.37
CA ASP A 114 10.00 5.81 -9.44
C ASP A 114 9.26 4.63 -8.79
N VAL A 115 9.29 3.47 -9.46
CA VAL A 115 8.58 2.27 -9.01
C VAL A 115 9.10 1.73 -7.67
N SER A 116 10.36 1.99 -7.33
CA SER A 116 11.00 1.52 -6.09
C SER A 116 10.41 2.15 -4.83
N LYS A 117 9.82 3.35 -4.96
CA LYS A 117 9.18 4.09 -3.87
C LYS A 117 7.65 3.97 -3.91
N MET A 118 7.10 3.19 -4.82
CA MET A 118 5.65 3.13 -5.02
C MET A 118 4.98 2.38 -3.87
N VAL A 119 4.22 3.12 -3.05
CA VAL A 119 3.39 2.54 -1.98
C VAL A 119 2.04 2.08 -2.51
N LYS A 120 1.45 1.06 -1.87
CA LYS A 120 0.18 0.42 -2.27
C LYS A 120 -1.03 1.37 -2.19
N GLY A 121 -0.99 2.33 -1.27
CA GLY A 121 -2.07 3.30 -1.07
C GLY A 121 -1.67 4.39 -0.09
N PRO A 122 -2.49 5.44 0.06
CA PRO A 122 -2.28 6.49 1.05
C PRO A 122 -2.29 5.89 2.47
N ALA A 123 -1.35 6.32 3.30
CA ALA A 123 -1.19 5.80 4.66
C ALA A 123 -2.42 6.05 5.56
N HIS A 124 -3.17 7.13 5.34
CA HIS A 124 -4.35 7.48 6.11
C HIS A 124 -5.59 7.46 5.22
N MET A 125 -6.58 6.62 5.59
CA MET A 125 -7.84 6.47 4.86
C MET A 125 -9.06 6.89 5.68
N THR A 126 -8.83 7.73 6.68
CA THR A 126 -9.84 8.32 7.55
C THR A 126 -9.64 9.84 7.59
N PRO A 127 -10.72 10.63 7.64
CA PRO A 127 -10.59 12.08 7.75
C PRO A 127 -9.95 12.48 9.08
N PRO A 128 -9.36 13.70 9.19
CA PRO A 128 -9.03 14.28 10.48
C PRO A 128 -10.27 14.35 11.37
N ALA A 129 -10.13 14.09 12.67
CA ALA A 129 -11.26 14.01 13.60
C ALA A 129 -12.10 15.30 13.68
N HIS A 130 -11.46 16.46 13.48
CA HIS A 130 -12.09 17.77 13.47
C HIS A 130 -12.65 18.18 12.08
N MET A 131 -12.46 17.35 11.05
CA MET A 131 -12.95 17.61 9.69
C MET A 131 -13.94 16.54 9.19
N PRO A 132 -15.10 16.33 9.86
CA PRO A 132 -16.08 15.33 9.46
C PRO A 132 -16.68 15.57 8.06
N GLN A 133 -16.63 16.81 7.55
CA GLN A 133 -17.08 17.16 6.20
C GLN A 133 -16.30 16.45 5.08
N LEU A 134 -15.11 15.90 5.37
CA LEU A 134 -14.33 15.13 4.40
C LEU A 134 -14.76 13.66 4.32
N GLN A 135 -15.59 13.19 5.25
CA GLN A 135 -16.07 11.81 5.30
C GLN A 135 -16.53 11.26 3.92
N PRO A 136 -17.41 11.94 3.15
CA PRO A 136 -17.84 11.42 1.84
C PRO A 136 -16.70 11.26 0.83
N LYS A 137 -15.67 12.12 0.89
CA LYS A 137 -14.48 11.99 0.02
C LYS A 137 -13.64 10.79 0.44
N TYR A 138 -13.52 10.53 1.74
CA TYR A 138 -12.80 9.38 2.27
C TYR A 138 -13.53 8.05 2.04
N ASP A 139 -14.86 8.03 2.06
CA ASP A 139 -15.64 6.85 1.67
C ASP A 139 -15.38 6.49 0.20
N ARG A 140 -15.47 7.47 -0.70
CA ARG A 140 -15.11 7.26 -2.12
C ARG A 140 -13.65 6.86 -2.32
N LEU A 141 -12.74 7.41 -1.50
CA LEU A 141 -11.34 7.02 -1.53
C LEU A 141 -11.18 5.53 -1.19
N ARG A 142 -11.91 5.01 -0.20
CA ARG A 142 -11.87 3.58 0.15
C ARG A 142 -12.40 2.69 -0.97
N GLU A 143 -13.44 3.12 -1.68
CA GLU A 143 -13.97 2.40 -2.84
C GLU A 143 -12.93 2.27 -3.96
N LEU A 144 -12.15 3.33 -4.20
CA LEU A 144 -11.10 3.32 -5.22
C LEU A 144 -9.87 2.48 -4.84
N PHE A 145 -9.72 2.12 -3.57
CA PHE A 145 -8.57 1.36 -3.04
C PHE A 145 -9.01 0.04 -2.40
N PRO A 146 -9.54 -0.91 -3.19
CA PRO A 146 -10.01 -2.19 -2.66
C PRO A 146 -8.87 -2.96 -1.97
N GLY A 147 -9.14 -3.47 -0.77
CA GLY A 147 -8.16 -4.24 0.01
C GLY A 147 -7.01 -3.41 0.60
N TRP A 148 -7.15 -2.09 0.65
CA TRP A 148 -6.26 -1.21 1.40
C TRP A 148 -7.07 -0.42 2.43
N LEU A 149 -6.70 -0.53 3.70
CA LEU A 149 -7.40 0.11 4.82
C LEU A 149 -6.65 1.36 5.35
N GLY A 150 -5.44 1.61 4.86
CA GLY A 150 -4.48 2.50 5.51
C GLY A 150 -3.87 1.90 6.78
N TYR A 151 -2.86 2.59 7.32
CA TYR A 151 -2.21 2.19 8.57
C TYR A 151 -3.08 2.50 9.79
N ASP A 152 -3.82 3.61 9.77
CA ASP A 152 -4.70 4.06 10.86
C ASP A 152 -5.73 2.99 11.26
N LEU A 153 -6.50 2.50 10.28
CA LEU A 153 -7.54 1.51 10.53
C LEU A 153 -6.98 0.11 10.84
N ARG A 154 -5.84 -0.24 10.23
CA ARG A 154 -5.14 -1.50 10.51
C ARG A 154 -4.63 -1.53 11.96
N GLN A 155 -4.07 -0.42 12.44
CA GLN A 155 -3.60 -0.30 13.81
C GLN A 155 -4.77 -0.43 14.79
N GLN A 156 -5.90 0.23 14.51
CA GLN A 156 -7.12 0.12 15.33
C GLN A 156 -7.66 -1.31 15.41
N GLN A 157 -7.60 -2.07 14.30
CA GLN A 157 -8.05 -3.47 14.26
C GLN A 157 -7.09 -4.42 15.01
N GLN A 158 -5.81 -4.08 15.10
CA GLN A 158 -4.83 -4.86 15.87
C GLN A 158 -5.01 -4.67 17.38
N LEU A 159 -5.34 -3.45 17.82
CA LEU A 159 -5.62 -3.14 19.23
C LEU A 159 -6.87 -3.88 19.76
N GLN A 160 -7.91 -4.03 18.94
CA GLN A 160 -9.14 -4.75 19.33
C GLN A 160 -8.93 -6.28 19.49
N GLN A 161 -8.03 -6.88 18.73
CA GLN A 161 -7.75 -8.32 18.84
C GLN A 161 -6.91 -8.66 20.07
N GLN A 162 -6.08 -7.74 20.56
CA GLN A 162 -5.27 -7.97 21.76
C GLN A 162 -6.08 -7.85 23.07
N GLY A 163 -7.21 -7.12 23.05
CA GLY A 163 -8.14 -7.03 24.19
C GLY A 163 -9.01 -8.27 24.42
N SER A 164 -8.99 -9.25 23.52
CA SER A 164 -9.86 -10.44 23.57
C SER A 164 -9.18 -11.71 24.11
N GLN A 165 -7.89 -11.63 24.50
CA GLN A 165 -7.09 -12.80 24.91
C GLN A 165 -6.68 -12.80 26.40
N SER A 166 -7.11 -11.82 27.18
CA SER A 166 -6.87 -11.74 28.64
C SER A 166 -7.96 -12.41 29.49
N GLY A 167 -8.89 -13.15 28.88
CA GLY A 167 -10.01 -13.82 29.55
C GLY A 167 -9.96 -15.34 29.63
N ALA A 168 -8.86 -16.01 29.25
CA ALA A 168 -8.75 -17.47 29.40
C ALA A 168 -8.30 -17.83 30.82
N SER A 169 -9.27 -18.27 31.63
CA SER A 169 -9.09 -18.78 32.99
C SER A 169 -7.96 -19.81 33.09
N PRO A 170 -7.11 -19.78 34.14
CA PRO A 170 -6.21 -20.89 34.42
C PRO A 170 -7.07 -22.12 34.75
N ARG A 171 -6.95 -23.19 33.95
CA ARG A 171 -7.48 -24.49 34.33
C ARG A 171 -6.73 -24.92 35.61
N PRO A 172 -7.40 -25.16 36.75
CA PRO A 172 -6.74 -25.81 37.87
C PRO A 172 -6.60 -27.28 37.46
N ASN A 173 -5.36 -27.71 37.20
CA ASN A 173 -5.11 -29.12 36.93
C ASN A 173 -5.38 -29.89 38.23
N GLY A 174 -6.53 -30.58 38.23
CA GLY A 174 -7.08 -31.30 39.36
C GLY A 174 -6.08 -32.28 39.98
N MET A 175 -5.98 -32.16 41.30
CA MET A 175 -5.50 -33.15 42.24
C MET A 175 -6.00 -34.56 41.85
N ASN A 176 -5.09 -35.49 41.60
CA ASN A 176 -5.43 -36.91 41.53
C ASN A 176 -4.39 -37.70 42.33
N ALA A 177 -4.77 -38.00 43.57
CA ALA A 177 -4.29 -39.13 44.38
C ALA A 177 -5.57 -39.85 44.85
N PRO A 178 -5.56 -41.14 45.25
CA PRO A 178 -4.43 -42.00 45.62
C PRO A 178 -4.49 -43.41 44.97
N GLY A 179 -3.45 -44.24 45.14
CA GLY A 179 -3.56 -45.65 44.71
C GLY A 179 -2.33 -46.53 44.88
N ALA A 180 -2.25 -47.17 46.05
CA ALA A 180 -1.81 -48.55 46.30
C ALA A 180 -0.36 -48.99 45.97
N ALA A 181 0.35 -49.37 47.04
CA ALA A 181 1.51 -50.27 47.05
C ALA A 181 1.17 -51.68 46.50
N PRO A 182 2.18 -52.45 46.06
CA PRO A 182 2.67 -53.60 46.86
C PRO A 182 4.23 -53.67 46.86
N THR A 183 4.93 -54.00 47.95
CA THR A 183 5.14 -55.31 48.60
C THR A 183 5.92 -56.34 47.76
N GLN A 184 7.21 -56.46 48.13
CA GLN A 184 8.13 -57.61 48.24
C GLN A 184 8.46 -58.55 47.07
N GLY A 185 9.75 -58.94 47.07
CA GLY A 185 10.39 -60.02 46.32
C GLY A 185 11.90 -59.89 46.40
#